data_AF-M5RXA6-F1
#
_entry.id   AF-M5RXA6-F1
#
_cell.length_a   1.000
_cell.length_b   1.000
_cell.length_c   1.000
_cell.angle_alpha   90.00
_cell.angle_beta   90.00
_cell.angle_gamma   90.00
#
_symmetry.space_group_name_H-M   'P 1'
#
loop_
_entity.id
_entity.type
_entity.pdbx_description
1 polymer ?
#
loop_
_entity_poly.entity_id
_entity_poly.type
_entity_poly.pdbx_seq_one_letter_code
_entity_poly.pdbx_strand_id
1 'polypeptide(L)'
;MKTWETATQSIRDQIDEIEQPYRDKVKNLAIDRFPEDIQAIARKPPTERTPADEPIVYLVQRQIQAEYDRLNNAIKAADKDRLVELRRQLKTHDKLKPKPLPTAMGATDQGAIAPPTVLPKRPDEAIEPGFPTILQESAAEISRDAVATTAPTTGRRTTLAMWLTDPANPLSTRVITNRIWQSHFGRGLAENTSDFGKLGKPPTHPRLLDWMTATFVENGWSL
;
A
#
# COMPACT_ATOMS: atom_id res chain seq x y z
N MET A 1 -9.88 18.88 -15.93
CA MET A 1 -10.44 18.65 -14.58
C MET A 1 -11.02 19.95 -14.02
N LYS A 2 -10.20 20.98 -13.81
CA LYS A 2 -10.64 22.32 -13.32
C LYS A 2 -11.89 22.90 -14.00
N THR A 3 -12.00 22.83 -15.33
CA THR A 3 -13.16 23.37 -16.07
C THR A 3 -14.49 22.70 -15.72
N TRP A 4 -14.51 21.37 -15.57
CA TRP A 4 -15.72 20.63 -15.18
C TRP A 4 -16.04 20.88 -13.70
N GLU A 5 -15.02 20.90 -12.84
CA GLU A 5 -15.19 21.16 -11.41
C GLU A 5 -15.83 22.53 -11.18
N THR A 6 -15.27 23.59 -11.77
CA THR A 6 -15.83 24.94 -11.66
C THR A 6 -17.26 25.02 -12.21
N ALA A 7 -17.53 24.41 -13.37
CA ALA A 7 -18.86 24.45 -13.99
C ALA A 7 -19.95 23.69 -13.21
N THR A 8 -19.56 22.71 -12.40
CA THR A 8 -20.50 21.83 -11.68
C THR A 8 -20.52 22.06 -10.17
N GLN A 9 -19.70 22.98 -9.63
CA GLN A 9 -19.54 23.18 -8.19
C GLN A 9 -20.88 23.36 -7.48
N SER A 10 -21.71 24.31 -7.93
CA SER A 10 -23.02 24.56 -7.31
C SER A 10 -23.97 23.36 -7.32
N ILE A 11 -23.93 22.52 -8.38
CA ILE A 11 -24.76 21.31 -8.45
C ILE A 11 -24.24 20.25 -7.47
N ARG A 12 -22.91 20.09 -7.38
CA ARG A 12 -22.26 19.16 -6.45
C ARG A 12 -22.53 19.57 -5.01
N ASP A 13 -22.42 20.85 -4.68
CA ASP A 13 -22.71 21.38 -3.34
C ASP A 13 -24.15 21.08 -2.92
N GLN A 14 -25.13 21.24 -3.81
CA GLN A 14 -26.53 20.89 -3.53
C GLN A 14 -26.76 19.38 -3.35
N ILE A 15 -26.07 18.55 -4.14
CA ILE A 15 -26.12 17.09 -3.95
C ILE A 15 -25.54 16.73 -2.60
N ASP A 16 -24.38 17.29 -2.25
CA ASP A 16 -23.68 17.04 -0.99
C ASP A 16 -24.53 17.50 0.19
N GLU A 17 -25.15 18.68 0.14
CA GLU A 17 -26.06 19.18 1.18
C GLU A 17 -27.23 18.22 1.47
N ILE A 18 -27.80 17.62 0.42
CA ILE A 18 -28.89 16.64 0.56
C ILE A 18 -28.36 15.29 1.08
N GLU A 19 -27.22 14.82 0.57
CA GLU A 19 -26.68 13.49 0.91
C GLU A 19 -26.00 13.46 2.29
N GLN A 20 -25.42 14.57 2.75
CA GLN A 20 -24.58 14.63 3.95
C GLN A 20 -25.28 14.11 5.22
N PRO A 21 -26.53 14.50 5.56
CA PRO A 21 -27.24 13.97 6.73
C PRO A 21 -27.43 12.44 6.66
N TYR A 22 -27.67 11.91 5.46
CA TYR A 22 -27.78 10.46 5.25
C TYR A 22 -26.44 9.77 5.39
N ARG A 23 -25.36 10.35 4.84
CA ARG A 23 -23.98 9.86 4.99
C ARG A 23 -23.58 9.80 6.45
N ASP A 24 -23.80 10.87 7.21
CA ASP A 24 -23.49 10.90 8.64
C ASP A 24 -24.28 9.87 9.44
N LYS A 25 -25.57 9.70 9.12
CA LYS A 25 -26.40 8.67 9.75
C LYS A 25 -25.87 7.26 9.48
N VAL A 26 -25.63 6.89 8.22
CA VAL A 26 -25.16 5.53 7.88
C VAL A 26 -23.73 5.28 8.37
N LYS A 27 -22.87 6.31 8.36
CA LYS A 27 -21.52 6.27 8.93
C LYS A 27 -21.58 5.93 10.42
N ASN A 28 -22.40 6.62 11.20
CA ASN A 28 -22.54 6.36 12.62
C ASN A 28 -23.10 4.96 12.89
N LEU A 29 -24.16 4.56 12.17
CA LEU A 29 -24.70 3.20 12.23
C LEU A 29 -23.68 2.11 11.89
N ALA A 30 -22.77 2.38 10.94
CA ALA A 30 -21.70 1.46 10.59
C ALA A 30 -20.67 1.34 11.71
N ILE A 31 -20.27 2.47 12.32
CA ILE A 31 -19.33 2.53 13.43
C ILE A 31 -19.91 1.84 14.67
N ASP A 32 -21.19 2.05 14.98
CA ASP A 32 -21.85 1.54 16.18
C ASP A 32 -21.97 -0.01 16.21
N ARG A 33 -21.73 -0.69 15.07
CA ARG A 33 -21.66 -2.16 15.00
C ARG A 33 -20.36 -2.74 15.52
N PHE A 34 -19.32 -1.93 15.69
CA PHE A 34 -18.04 -2.36 16.22
C PHE A 34 -18.01 -2.29 17.76
N PRO A 35 -17.10 -3.03 18.43
CA PRO A 35 -16.86 -2.89 19.87
C PRO A 35 -16.41 -1.46 20.27
N GLU A 36 -16.62 -1.08 21.53
CA GLU A 36 -16.45 0.31 22.02
C GLU A 36 -15.03 0.87 21.83
N ASP A 37 -14.01 0.03 21.97
CA ASP A 37 -12.60 0.38 21.73
C ASP A 37 -12.36 0.78 20.27
N ILE A 38 -12.91 0.02 19.33
CA ILE A 38 -12.83 0.32 17.89
C ILE A 38 -13.66 1.55 17.54
N GLN A 39 -14.82 1.74 18.16
CA GLN A 39 -15.62 2.96 17.97
C GLN A 39 -14.86 4.21 18.38
N ALA A 40 -14.19 4.17 19.53
CA ALA A 40 -13.37 5.27 20.02
C ALA A 40 -12.26 5.62 19.02
N ILE A 41 -11.58 4.60 18.48
CA ILE A 41 -10.53 4.77 17.46
C ILE A 41 -11.10 5.34 16.15
N ALA A 42 -12.20 4.79 15.65
CA ALA A 42 -12.84 5.21 14.39
C ALA A 42 -13.28 6.67 14.40
N ARG A 43 -13.69 7.18 15.57
CA ARG A 43 -14.16 8.56 15.75
C ARG A 43 -13.02 9.58 15.96
N LYS A 44 -11.77 9.14 16.17
CA LYS A 44 -10.62 10.06 16.30
C LYS A 44 -10.45 10.89 15.01
N PRO A 45 -10.26 12.22 15.11
CA PRO A 45 -9.90 13.03 13.96
C PRO A 45 -8.52 12.64 13.43
N PRO A 46 -8.23 12.80 12.12
CA PRO A 46 -6.95 12.40 11.53
C PRO A 46 -5.71 12.93 12.25
N THR A 47 -5.80 14.10 12.86
CA THR A 47 -4.71 14.75 13.61
C THR A 47 -4.39 14.10 14.96
N GLU A 48 -5.31 13.32 15.51
CA GLU A 48 -5.16 12.63 16.82
C GLU A 48 -4.90 11.12 16.66
N ARG A 49 -4.83 10.61 15.44
CA ARG A 49 -4.60 9.19 15.17
C ARG A 49 -3.14 8.83 15.36
N THR A 50 -2.92 7.72 16.04
CA THR A 50 -1.61 7.10 16.15
C THR A 50 -1.35 6.14 14.97
N PRO A 51 -0.10 5.76 14.69
CA PRO A 51 0.21 4.76 13.66
C PRO A 51 -0.48 3.40 13.88
N ALA A 52 -0.82 3.06 15.13
CA ALA A 52 -1.55 1.83 15.47
C ALA A 52 -3.07 1.95 15.22
N ASP A 53 -3.60 3.17 15.21
CA ASP A 53 -5.02 3.44 14.91
C ASP A 53 -5.30 3.29 13.40
N GLU A 54 -4.35 3.66 12.53
CA GLU A 54 -4.58 3.73 11.07
C GLU A 54 -5.08 2.43 10.43
N PRO A 55 -4.50 1.24 10.72
CA PRO A 55 -5.02 -0.01 10.16
C PRO A 55 -6.45 -0.32 10.59
N ILE A 56 -6.80 0.03 11.83
CA ILE A 56 -8.15 -0.17 12.38
C ILE A 56 -9.12 0.77 11.66
N VAL A 57 -8.78 2.05 11.58
CA VAL A 57 -9.58 3.06 10.88
C VAL A 57 -9.77 2.69 9.41
N TYR A 58 -8.72 2.19 8.74
CA TYR A 58 -8.82 1.70 7.35
C TYR A 58 -9.87 0.60 7.20
N LEU A 59 -9.87 -0.40 8.09
CA LEU A 59 -10.85 -1.49 8.04
C LEU A 59 -12.28 -0.99 8.31
N VAL A 60 -12.45 -0.12 9.30
CA VAL A 60 -13.76 0.51 9.60
C VAL A 60 -14.23 1.34 8.41
N GLN A 61 -13.33 2.08 7.76
CA GLN A 61 -13.68 2.92 6.61
C GLN A 61 -14.11 2.10 5.39
N ARG A 62 -13.58 0.88 5.21
CA ARG A 62 -14.11 -0.04 4.19
C ARG A 62 -15.56 -0.43 4.46
N GLN A 63 -15.94 -0.61 5.73
CA GLN A 63 -17.32 -0.89 6.11
C GLN A 63 -18.22 0.33 5.88
N ILE A 64 -17.75 1.54 6.23
CA ILE A 64 -18.46 2.79 5.97
C ILE A 64 -18.66 3.00 4.46
N GLN A 65 -17.62 2.75 3.66
CA GLN A 65 -17.68 2.88 2.21
C GLN A 65 -18.74 1.94 1.60
N ALA A 66 -18.84 0.71 2.09
CA ALA A 66 -19.86 -0.23 1.63
C ALA A 66 -21.30 0.26 1.94
N GLU A 67 -21.50 1.00 3.03
CA GLU A 67 -22.79 1.64 3.34
C GLU A 67 -23.02 2.87 2.44
N TYR A 68 -21.98 3.65 2.13
CA TYR A 68 -22.08 4.76 1.17
C TYR A 68 -22.43 4.30 -0.24
N ASP A 69 -21.91 3.15 -0.69
CA ASP A 69 -22.25 2.57 -1.99
C ASP A 69 -23.75 2.19 -2.07
N ARG A 70 -24.38 1.98 -0.90
CA ARG A 70 -25.82 1.66 -0.75
C ARG A 70 -26.65 2.84 -0.25
N LEU A 71 -26.11 4.06 -0.24
CA LEU A 71 -26.74 5.24 0.34
C LEU A 71 -28.15 5.49 -0.19
N ASN A 72 -28.40 5.22 -1.48
CA ASN A 72 -29.73 5.35 -2.10
C ASN A 72 -30.85 4.56 -1.37
N ASN A 73 -30.51 3.51 -0.61
CA ASN A 73 -31.48 2.75 0.20
C ASN A 73 -31.95 3.53 1.44
N ALA A 74 -31.11 4.42 1.97
CA ALA A 74 -31.40 5.20 3.18
C ALA A 74 -32.05 6.57 2.90
N ILE A 75 -31.94 7.07 1.66
CA ILE A 75 -32.46 8.39 1.26
C ILE A 75 -34.00 8.35 1.20
N LYS A 76 -34.67 9.39 1.71
CA LYS A 76 -36.14 9.53 1.66
C LYS A 76 -36.64 9.77 0.24
N ALA A 77 -37.88 9.36 -0.05
CA ALA A 77 -38.48 9.51 -1.37
C ALA A 77 -38.47 10.96 -1.88
N ALA A 78 -38.80 11.94 -1.03
CA ALA A 78 -38.80 13.36 -1.40
C ALA A 78 -37.41 13.88 -1.87
N ASP A 79 -36.34 13.41 -1.24
CA ASP A 79 -34.97 13.82 -1.58
C ASP A 79 -34.44 13.08 -2.82
N LYS A 80 -34.95 11.86 -3.10
CA LYS A 80 -34.57 11.10 -4.31
C LYS A 80 -34.92 11.85 -5.58
N ASP A 81 -36.12 12.44 -5.64
CA ASP A 81 -36.57 13.18 -6.84
C ASP A 81 -35.65 14.38 -7.12
N ARG A 82 -35.28 15.12 -6.07
CA ARG A 82 -34.35 16.24 -6.17
C ARG A 82 -32.96 15.79 -6.61
N LEU A 83 -32.45 14.68 -6.07
CA LEU A 83 -31.14 14.12 -6.46
C LEU A 83 -31.13 13.61 -7.89
N VAL A 84 -32.21 12.99 -8.37
CA VAL A 84 -32.35 12.56 -9.78
C VAL A 84 -32.26 13.77 -10.70
N GLU A 85 -32.92 14.87 -10.36
CA GLU A 85 -32.84 16.12 -11.12
C GLU A 85 -31.42 16.70 -11.13
N LEU A 86 -30.79 16.84 -9.97
CA LEU A 86 -29.43 17.39 -9.87
C LEU A 86 -28.40 16.52 -10.62
N ARG A 87 -28.51 15.19 -10.52
CA ARG A 87 -27.65 14.25 -11.28
C ARG A 87 -27.88 14.36 -12.78
N ARG A 88 -29.11 14.64 -13.23
CA ARG A 88 -29.42 14.90 -14.65
C ARG A 88 -28.73 16.18 -15.12
N GLN A 89 -28.78 17.25 -14.33
CA GLN A 89 -28.08 18.51 -14.63
C GLN A 89 -26.57 18.28 -14.70
N LEU A 90 -25.99 17.55 -13.74
CA LEU A 90 -24.57 17.18 -13.73
C LEU A 90 -24.15 16.46 -15.03
N LYS A 91 -25.00 15.56 -15.54
CA LYS A 91 -24.75 14.80 -16.77
C LYS A 91 -24.62 15.68 -18.02
N THR A 92 -25.26 16.85 -18.05
CA THR A 92 -25.13 17.78 -19.19
C THR A 92 -23.70 18.31 -19.36
N HIS A 93 -22.94 18.33 -18.26
CA HIS A 93 -21.54 18.74 -18.24
C HIS A 93 -20.55 17.59 -18.52
N ASP A 94 -21.01 16.37 -18.79
CA ASP A 94 -20.11 15.21 -19.00
C ASP A 94 -19.09 15.42 -20.12
N LYS A 95 -19.41 16.24 -21.13
CA LYS A 95 -18.49 16.60 -22.22
C LYS A 95 -17.23 17.35 -21.75
N LEU A 96 -17.29 17.99 -20.58
CA LEU A 96 -16.16 18.71 -19.98
C LEU A 96 -15.25 17.78 -19.16
N LYS A 97 -15.65 16.53 -18.92
CA LYS A 97 -14.84 15.58 -18.15
C LYS A 97 -13.58 15.22 -18.93
N PRO A 98 -12.40 15.25 -18.28
CA PRO A 98 -11.20 14.72 -18.91
C PRO A 98 -11.37 13.22 -19.17
N LYS A 99 -10.56 12.67 -20.10
CA LYS A 99 -10.46 11.22 -20.24
C LYS A 99 -10.08 10.60 -18.88
N PRO A 100 -10.69 9.46 -18.50
CA PRO A 100 -10.34 8.79 -17.26
C PRO A 100 -8.86 8.42 -17.27
N LEU A 101 -8.21 8.54 -16.12
CA LEU A 101 -6.83 8.10 -15.97
C LEU A 101 -6.76 6.57 -16.07
N PRO A 102 -5.71 6.01 -16.68
CA PRO A 102 -5.48 4.57 -16.63
C PRO A 102 -5.36 4.14 -15.16
N THR A 103 -6.04 3.05 -14.82
CA THR A 103 -5.98 2.48 -13.47
C THR A 103 -5.01 1.31 -13.46
N ALA A 104 -4.30 1.16 -12.36
CA ALA A 104 -3.45 0.01 -12.08
C ALA A 104 -3.70 -0.44 -10.64
N MET A 105 -3.59 -1.74 -10.39
CA MET A 105 -3.59 -2.24 -9.02
C MET A 105 -2.26 -1.85 -8.37
N GLY A 106 -2.34 -1.26 -7.17
CA GLY A 106 -1.18 -0.81 -6.41
C GLY A 106 -1.32 -1.12 -4.93
N ALA A 107 -0.19 -1.15 -4.23
CA ALA A 107 -0.13 -1.34 -2.78
C ALA A 107 0.68 -0.21 -2.13
N THR A 108 0.04 0.54 -1.24
CA THR A 108 0.67 1.61 -0.47
C THR A 108 0.65 1.29 1.03
N ASP A 109 1.48 1.99 1.80
CA ASP A 109 1.43 1.87 3.26
C ASP A 109 0.16 2.55 3.78
N GLN A 110 -0.33 2.11 4.95
CA GLN A 110 -1.52 2.69 5.60
C GLN A 110 -1.28 4.13 6.09
N GLY A 111 -0.02 4.54 6.25
CA GLY A 111 0.38 5.85 6.75
C GLY A 111 1.85 6.14 6.50
N ALA A 112 2.27 7.38 6.79
CA ALA A 112 3.66 7.82 6.62
C ALA A 112 4.58 7.37 7.77
N ILE A 113 4.00 6.93 8.89
CA ILE A 113 4.70 6.53 10.11
C ILE A 113 4.36 5.06 10.37
N ALA A 114 5.41 4.24 10.53
CA ALA A 114 5.24 2.84 10.89
C ALA A 114 4.98 2.72 12.41
N PRO A 115 4.14 1.78 12.86
CA PRO A 115 4.07 1.44 14.27
C PRO A 115 5.44 0.91 14.76
N PRO A 116 5.78 1.13 16.05
CA PRO A 116 7.00 0.59 16.62
C PRO A 116 6.96 -0.94 16.58
N THR A 117 8.08 -1.55 16.18
CA THR A 117 8.26 -3.00 16.28
C THR A 117 8.83 -3.32 17.65
N VAL A 118 8.19 -4.18 18.42
CA VAL A 118 8.63 -4.55 19.77
C VAL A 118 8.54 -6.05 19.97
N LEU A 119 9.31 -6.59 20.91
CA LEU A 119 9.14 -7.99 21.31
C LEU A 119 8.04 -8.06 22.38
N PRO A 120 7.14 -9.06 22.36
CA PRO A 120 6.10 -9.20 23.39
C PRO A 120 6.65 -9.25 24.83
N LYS A 121 7.86 -9.78 25.02
CA LYS A 121 8.54 -9.84 26.32
C LYS A 121 9.32 -8.57 26.68
N ARG A 122 9.50 -7.64 25.72
CA ARG A 122 10.23 -6.37 25.86
C ARG A 122 9.47 -5.27 25.10
N PRO A 123 8.26 -4.90 25.57
CA PRO A 123 7.39 -3.96 24.86
C PRO A 123 7.92 -2.52 24.87
N ASP A 124 8.76 -2.18 25.85
CA ASP A 124 9.33 -0.84 26.01
C ASP A 124 10.59 -0.60 25.15
N GLU A 125 11.07 -1.64 24.45
CA GLU A 125 12.26 -1.60 23.62
C GLU A 125 11.87 -1.68 22.14
N ALA A 126 11.80 -0.52 21.48
CA ALA A 126 11.57 -0.45 20.04
C ALA A 126 12.75 -1.02 19.26
N ILE A 127 12.47 -1.92 18.33
CA ILE A 127 13.43 -2.48 17.39
C ILE A 127 13.42 -1.63 16.14
N GLU A 128 14.56 -0.99 15.88
CA GLU A 128 14.77 -0.27 14.63
C GLU A 128 14.91 -1.23 13.45
N PRO A 129 14.43 -0.83 12.27
CA PRO A 129 14.59 -1.61 11.05
C PRO A 129 16.08 -1.69 10.67
N GLY A 130 16.50 -2.87 10.27
CA GLY A 130 17.87 -3.15 9.85
C GLY A 130 17.95 -4.33 8.91
N PHE A 131 19.14 -4.54 8.37
CA PHE A 131 19.46 -5.69 7.52
C PHE A 131 20.13 -6.79 8.34
N PRO A 132 20.23 -8.03 7.81
CA PRO A 132 21.01 -9.07 8.47
C PRO A 132 22.45 -8.60 8.69
N THR A 133 22.91 -8.58 9.94
CA THR A 133 24.20 -8.00 10.33
C THR A 133 25.40 -8.67 9.68
N ILE A 134 25.27 -9.94 9.28
CA ILE A 134 26.30 -10.66 8.51
C ILE A 134 26.53 -10.08 7.10
N LEU A 135 25.56 -9.36 6.56
CA LEU A 135 25.63 -8.72 5.25
C LEU A 135 25.90 -7.23 5.38
N GLN A 136 25.32 -6.59 6.39
CA GLN A 136 25.47 -5.17 6.64
C GLN A 136 25.30 -4.88 8.13
N GLU A 137 26.37 -4.39 8.77
CA GLU A 137 26.39 -4.11 10.21
C GLU A 137 25.59 -2.86 10.59
N SER A 138 25.40 -1.92 9.65
CA SER A 138 24.65 -0.69 9.89
C SER A 138 23.13 -0.90 9.86
N ALA A 139 22.42 -0.10 10.65
CA ALA A 139 20.97 0.00 10.57
C ALA A 139 20.53 0.51 9.19
N ALA A 140 19.28 0.20 8.80
CA ALA A 140 18.77 0.64 7.51
C ALA A 140 18.47 2.14 7.56
N GLU A 141 19.15 2.92 6.72
CA GLU A 141 18.84 4.34 6.54
C GLU A 141 17.58 4.49 5.70
N ILE A 142 16.45 4.79 6.35
CA ILE A 142 15.17 4.93 5.67
C ILE A 142 15.06 6.34 5.10
N SER A 143 15.23 6.45 3.79
CA SER A 143 14.91 7.68 3.06
C SER A 143 13.46 7.67 2.60
N ARG A 144 12.63 8.56 3.17
CA ARG A 144 11.26 8.79 2.70
C ARG A 144 11.24 9.56 1.38
N ASP A 145 12.18 10.48 1.21
CA ASP A 145 12.27 11.37 0.05
C ASP A 145 12.75 10.64 -1.22
N ALA A 146 13.35 9.47 -1.07
CA ALA A 146 13.71 8.60 -2.19
C ALA A 146 12.48 8.07 -2.96
N VAL A 147 11.27 8.18 -2.40
CA VAL A 147 10.03 7.72 -3.03
C VAL A 147 9.28 8.91 -3.63
N ALA A 148 9.34 9.08 -4.95
CA ALA A 148 8.50 10.04 -5.66
C ALA A 148 7.04 9.55 -5.72
N THR A 149 6.32 9.65 -4.60
CA THR A 149 4.92 9.22 -4.46
C THR A 149 4.07 10.31 -3.81
N THR A 150 2.82 10.41 -4.26
CA THR A 150 1.79 11.22 -3.62
C THR A 150 1.05 10.46 -2.51
N ALA A 151 1.23 9.14 -2.44
CA ALA A 151 0.62 8.28 -1.43
C ALA A 151 1.48 8.21 -0.15
N PRO A 152 0.88 8.05 1.03
CA PRO A 152 1.62 7.90 2.28
C PRO A 152 2.55 6.68 2.23
N THR A 153 3.80 6.87 2.66
CA THR A 153 4.79 5.80 2.75
C THR A 153 5.67 5.95 3.96
N THR A 154 6.02 4.82 4.56
CA THR A 154 7.01 4.71 5.62
C THR A 154 8.45 4.75 5.07
N GLY A 155 8.64 4.56 3.76
CA GLY A 155 9.94 4.41 3.11
C GLY A 155 10.61 3.04 3.30
N ARG A 156 10.11 2.20 4.24
CA ARG A 156 10.72 0.92 4.61
C ARG A 156 10.76 -0.08 3.46
N ARG A 157 9.66 -0.22 2.71
CA ARG A 157 9.58 -1.16 1.57
C ARG A 157 10.54 -0.77 0.44
N THR A 158 10.63 0.51 0.12
CA THR A 158 11.57 1.00 -0.89
C THR A 158 13.01 0.81 -0.44
N THR A 159 13.31 1.12 0.82
CA THR A 159 14.66 0.92 1.40
C THR A 159 15.07 -0.55 1.32
N LEU A 160 14.18 -1.47 1.66
CA LEU A 160 14.43 -2.91 1.52
C LEU A 160 14.59 -3.32 0.05
N ALA A 161 13.76 -2.82 -0.85
CA ALA A 161 13.86 -3.12 -2.27
C ALA A 161 15.21 -2.66 -2.85
N MET A 162 15.63 -1.44 -2.56
CA MET A 162 16.93 -0.89 -2.97
C MET A 162 18.08 -1.75 -2.45
N TRP A 163 18.04 -2.16 -1.19
CA TRP A 163 19.05 -3.05 -0.61
C TRP A 163 19.07 -4.44 -1.24
N LEU A 164 17.90 -5.01 -1.56
CA LEU A 164 17.80 -6.31 -2.23
C LEU A 164 18.35 -6.27 -3.65
N THR A 165 18.20 -5.14 -4.35
CA THR A 165 18.67 -4.94 -5.73
C THR A 165 20.01 -4.22 -5.79
N ASP A 166 20.68 -4.00 -4.67
CA ASP A 166 22.00 -3.39 -4.65
C ASP A 166 23.00 -4.35 -5.33
N PRO A 167 23.77 -3.91 -6.34
CA PRO A 167 24.83 -4.71 -6.95
C PRO A 167 25.85 -5.25 -5.95
N ALA A 168 26.04 -4.58 -4.81
CA ALA A 168 26.90 -5.03 -3.72
C ALA A 168 26.27 -6.14 -2.87
N ASN A 169 24.97 -6.43 -3.02
CA ASN A 169 24.30 -7.53 -2.33
C ASN A 169 24.56 -8.86 -3.07
N PRO A 170 25.37 -9.78 -2.50
CA PRO A 170 25.77 -10.98 -3.22
C PRO A 170 24.72 -12.09 -3.19
N LEU A 171 23.70 -12.01 -2.33
CA LEU A 171 22.80 -13.13 -2.08
C LEU A 171 21.61 -13.16 -3.04
N SER A 172 20.90 -12.05 -3.16
CA SER A 172 19.69 -11.93 -3.98
C SER A 172 19.97 -12.31 -5.43
N THR A 173 21.08 -11.81 -5.96
CA THR A 173 21.51 -12.09 -7.34
C THR A 173 21.89 -13.56 -7.54
N ARG A 174 22.66 -14.17 -6.63
CA ARG A 174 23.01 -15.60 -6.70
C ARG A 174 21.78 -16.49 -6.66
N VAL A 175 20.79 -16.14 -5.84
CA VAL A 175 19.52 -16.87 -5.74
C VAL A 175 18.76 -16.85 -7.06
N ILE A 176 18.55 -15.67 -7.65
CA ILE A 176 17.78 -15.57 -8.91
C ILE A 176 18.54 -16.25 -10.07
N THR A 177 19.84 -16.06 -10.19
CA THR A 177 20.66 -16.72 -11.22
C THR A 177 20.60 -18.24 -11.10
N ASN A 178 20.68 -18.79 -9.88
CA ASN A 178 20.54 -20.23 -9.65
C ASN A 178 19.13 -20.75 -9.98
N ARG A 179 18.08 -19.95 -9.73
CA ARG A 179 16.69 -20.29 -10.10
C ARG A 179 16.48 -20.30 -11.62
N ILE A 180 17.09 -19.35 -12.35
CA ILE A 180 17.08 -19.34 -13.82
C ILE A 180 17.75 -20.61 -14.34
N TRP A 181 18.96 -20.92 -13.85
CA TRP A 181 19.66 -22.15 -14.22
C TRP A 181 18.81 -23.40 -13.94
N GLN A 182 18.22 -23.50 -12.75
CA GLN A 182 17.35 -24.62 -12.42
C GLN A 182 16.15 -24.72 -13.38
N SER A 183 15.56 -23.60 -13.76
CA SER A 183 14.41 -23.57 -14.65
C SER A 183 14.74 -24.10 -16.05
N HIS A 184 15.99 -23.91 -16.52
CA HIS A 184 16.45 -24.43 -17.81
C HIS A 184 16.94 -25.89 -17.76
N PHE A 185 17.66 -26.27 -16.70
CA PHE A 185 18.36 -27.55 -16.62
C PHE A 185 17.71 -28.57 -15.66
N GLY A 186 16.60 -28.22 -15.01
CA GLY A 186 15.88 -29.05 -14.03
C GLY A 186 16.56 -29.16 -12.66
N ARG A 187 17.84 -28.79 -12.54
CA ARG A 187 18.60 -28.81 -11.27
C ARG A 187 19.45 -27.56 -11.14
N GLY A 188 19.39 -26.92 -9.97
CA GLY A 188 20.23 -25.76 -9.64
C GLY A 188 21.70 -26.13 -9.43
N LEU A 189 22.59 -25.17 -9.65
CA LEU A 189 24.01 -25.29 -9.27
C LEU A 189 24.15 -25.47 -7.77
N ALA A 190 23.39 -24.70 -6.99
CA ALA A 190 23.05 -25.03 -5.60
C ALA A 190 21.72 -25.79 -5.59
N GLU A 191 21.70 -26.95 -4.94
CA GLU A 191 20.58 -27.89 -4.97
C GLU A 191 19.31 -27.31 -4.31
N ASN A 192 19.47 -26.57 -3.21
CA ASN A 192 18.39 -25.83 -2.59
C ASN A 192 18.47 -24.35 -3.01
N THR A 193 17.52 -23.91 -3.83
CA THR A 193 17.56 -22.56 -4.42
C THR A 193 17.29 -21.42 -3.45
N SER A 194 16.85 -21.72 -2.23
CA SER A 194 16.56 -20.72 -1.20
C SER A 194 17.50 -20.80 0.01
N ASP A 195 18.49 -21.69 -0.02
CA ASP A 195 19.43 -21.89 1.11
C ASP A 195 20.88 -21.87 0.64
N PHE A 196 21.46 -20.67 0.64
CA PHE A 196 22.89 -20.44 0.40
C PHE A 196 23.69 -20.36 1.72
N GLY A 197 23.06 -20.69 2.85
CA GLY A 197 23.69 -20.70 4.16
C GLY A 197 24.42 -22.01 4.46
N LYS A 198 24.87 -22.15 5.72
CA LYS A 198 25.55 -23.37 6.19
C LYS A 198 24.65 -24.62 6.23
N LEU A 199 23.33 -24.43 6.21
CA LEU A 199 22.34 -25.51 6.18
C LEU A 199 22.09 -26.03 4.76
N GLY A 200 22.39 -25.21 3.75
CA GLY A 200 22.33 -25.57 2.34
C GLY A 200 23.56 -26.35 1.87
N LYS A 201 23.39 -27.08 0.75
CA LYS A 201 24.53 -27.68 0.05
C LYS A 201 25.25 -26.60 -0.77
N PRO A 202 26.60 -26.56 -0.75
CA PRO A 202 27.35 -25.60 -1.56
C PRO A 202 27.09 -25.81 -3.06
N PRO A 203 27.20 -24.75 -3.88
CA PRO A 203 27.08 -24.88 -5.33
C PRO A 203 28.11 -25.87 -5.88
N THR A 204 27.70 -26.71 -6.83
CA THR A 204 28.61 -27.66 -7.52
C THR A 204 29.70 -26.94 -8.31
N HIS A 205 29.36 -25.79 -8.91
CA HIS A 205 30.27 -24.96 -9.70
C HIS A 205 30.19 -23.50 -9.22
N PRO A 206 30.81 -23.17 -8.07
CA PRO A 206 30.66 -21.84 -7.44
C PRO A 206 31.20 -20.71 -8.32
N ARG A 207 32.32 -20.92 -9.01
CA ARG A 207 32.89 -19.94 -9.94
C ARG A 207 32.00 -19.66 -11.15
N LEU A 208 31.27 -20.68 -11.64
CA LEU A 208 30.31 -20.50 -12.73
C LEU A 208 29.13 -19.66 -12.24
N LEU A 209 28.59 -19.98 -11.06
CA LEU A 209 27.52 -19.20 -10.45
C LEU A 209 27.94 -17.75 -10.25
N ASP A 210 29.14 -17.50 -9.73
CA ASP A 210 29.68 -16.15 -9.52
C ASP A 210 29.80 -15.38 -10.84
N TRP A 211 30.35 -16.01 -11.87
CA TRP A 211 30.45 -15.41 -13.20
C TRP A 211 29.06 -15.06 -13.77
N MET A 212 28.11 -15.99 -13.74
CA MET A 212 26.75 -15.75 -14.21
C MET A 212 26.05 -14.63 -13.42
N THR A 213 26.27 -14.59 -12.11
CA THR A 213 25.71 -13.58 -11.21
C THR A 213 26.24 -12.19 -11.57
N ALA A 214 27.55 -12.04 -11.76
CA ALA A 214 28.16 -10.77 -12.16
C ALA A 214 27.64 -10.32 -13.53
N THR A 215 27.63 -11.21 -14.52
CA THR A 215 27.12 -10.91 -15.87
C THR A 215 25.64 -10.55 -15.88
N PHE A 216 24.82 -11.14 -14.99
CA PHE A 216 23.40 -10.79 -14.88
C PHE A 216 23.19 -9.34 -14.39
N VAL A 217 24.00 -8.90 -13.42
CA VAL A 217 23.96 -7.51 -12.91
C VAL A 217 24.51 -6.53 -13.94
N GLU A 218 25.63 -6.86 -14.60
CA GLU A 218 26.23 -6.04 -15.67
C GLU A 218 25.26 -5.80 -16.84
N ASN A 219 24.43 -6.79 -17.16
CA ASN A 219 23.39 -6.68 -18.19
C ASN A 219 22.08 -6.04 -17.69
N GLY A 220 22.10 -5.34 -16.56
CA GLY A 220 20.94 -4.61 -16.07
C GLY A 220 19.80 -5.50 -15.59
N TRP A 221 20.12 -6.68 -15.05
CA TRP A 221 19.13 -7.62 -14.48
C TRP A 221 18.12 -8.16 -15.51
N SER A 222 18.51 -8.19 -16.79
CA SER A 222 17.68 -8.73 -17.88
C SER A 222 17.56 -10.25 -17.78
N LEU A 223 16.32 -10.74 -17.68
CA LEU A 223 15.96 -12.17 -17.76
C LEU A 223 15.82 -12.64 -19.21
#